data_AF-A0A1J0KU92-F1
#
_entry.id   AF-A0A1J0KU92-F1
#
_cell.length_a   1.000
_cell.length_b   1.000
_cell.length_c   1.000
_cell.angle_alpha   90.00
_cell.angle_beta   90.00
_cell.angle_gamma   90.00
#
_symmetry.space_group_name_H-M   'P 1'
#
loop_
_entity.id
_entity.type
_entity.pdbx_description
1 polymer ?
#
loop_
_entity_poly.entity_id
_entity_poly.type
_entity_poly.pdbx_seq_one_letter_code
_entity_poly.pdbx_strand_id
1 'polypeptide(L)'
;MSYMVGDIVKKIISFSLMLVALVCSYGFASSNVAEDSSCKDDKKHKEIYVNIYAKNSNDAEVVSKLLPKSDTNYTVFYCTENSWCEIVNQENGNTGWINMEELKKAEEAYMKQNQKKIMFQKMISHMHSQDKRIEQLEIQIVNMQKELVSILQAQQQQINRLSQGRY
;
A
#
# COMPACT_ATOMS: atom_id res chain seq x y z
N MET A 1 53.35 24.15 -0.94
CA MET A 1 52.30 23.17 -0.58
C MET A 1 50.86 23.67 -0.85
N SER A 2 50.66 24.61 -1.80
CA SER A 2 49.35 25.28 -2.00
C SER A 2 48.62 24.89 -3.31
N TYR A 3 49.22 24.01 -4.13
CA TYR A 3 48.66 23.63 -5.44
C TYR A 3 47.83 22.33 -5.41
N MET A 4 47.94 21.50 -4.36
CA MET A 4 47.25 20.21 -4.31
C MET A 4 45.77 20.28 -3.89
N VAL A 5 45.34 21.37 -3.24
CA VAL A 5 43.96 21.48 -2.72
C VAL A 5 42.97 21.83 -3.83
N GLY A 6 43.38 22.63 -4.83
CA GLY A 6 42.51 23.06 -5.93
C GLY A 6 42.06 21.93 -6.86
N ASP A 7 42.93 20.94 -7.11
CA ASP A 7 42.62 19.81 -7.99
C ASP A 7 41.69 18.79 -7.34
N ILE A 8 41.73 18.66 -6.01
CA ILE A 8 40.83 17.78 -5.26
C ILE A 8 39.41 18.35 -5.25
N VAL A 9 39.26 19.67 -5.04
CA VAL A 9 37.95 20.34 -5.04
C VAL A 9 37.30 20.30 -6.43
N LYS A 10 38.06 20.50 -7.51
CA LYS A 10 37.55 20.36 -8.89
C LYS A 10 37.06 18.94 -9.21
N LYS A 11 37.76 17.91 -8.72
CA LYS A 11 37.35 16.51 -8.93
C LYS A 11 36.05 16.17 -8.18
N ILE A 12 35.87 16.69 -6.97
CA ILE A 12 34.65 16.47 -6.17
C ILE A 12 33.44 17.15 -6.84
N ILE A 13 33.59 18.38 -7.33
CA ILE A 13 32.52 19.10 -8.03
C ILE A 13 32.14 18.37 -9.34
N SER A 14 33.14 17.92 -10.11
CA SER A 14 32.90 17.14 -11.33
C SER A 14 32.16 15.83 -11.08
N PHE A 15 32.50 15.13 -9.99
CA PHE A 15 31.84 13.87 -9.62
C PHE A 15 30.39 14.08 -9.17
N SER A 16 30.10 15.20 -8.49
CA SER A 16 28.73 15.54 -8.07
C SER A 16 27.80 15.87 -9.24
N LEU A 17 28.31 16.47 -10.33
CA LEU A 17 27.52 16.79 -11.51
C LEU A 17 27.13 15.55 -12.32
N MET A 18 27.99 14.53 -12.37
CA MET A 18 27.70 13.28 -13.09
C MET A 18 26.58 12.46 -12.44
N LEU A 19 26.43 12.52 -11.11
CA LEU A 19 25.37 11.81 -10.40
C LEU A 19 23.98 12.42 -10.63
N VAL A 20 23.89 13.74 -10.83
CA VAL A 20 22.61 14.41 -11.11
C VAL A 20 22.10 14.12 -12.53
N ALA A 21 23.01 13.95 -13.51
CA ALA A 21 22.62 13.66 -14.89
C ALA A 21 22.03 12.25 -15.09
N LEU A 22 22.34 11.30 -14.20
CA LEU A 22 21.88 9.91 -14.32
C LEU A 22 20.44 9.71 -13.83
N VAL A 23 19.87 10.67 -13.09
CA VAL A 23 18.52 10.58 -12.50
C VAL A 23 17.45 11.14 -13.44
N CYS A 24 17.81 11.94 -14.45
CA CYS A 24 16.87 12.59 -15.37
C CYS A 24 16.49 11.74 -16.61
N SER A 25 17.00 10.51 -16.74
CA SER A 25 16.79 9.67 -17.93
C SER A 25 15.43 8.95 -17.96
N TYR A 26 14.62 9.03 -16.90
CA TYR A 26 13.28 8.45 -16.89
C TYR A 26 12.27 9.42 -17.49
N GLY A 27 12.44 9.69 -18.79
CA GLY A 27 11.49 10.43 -19.59
C GLY A 27 10.19 9.65 -19.76
N PHE A 28 9.08 10.29 -19.38
CA PHE A 28 7.71 9.86 -19.62
C PHE A 28 7.52 9.42 -21.09
N ALA A 29 7.19 8.15 -21.29
CA ALA A 29 6.67 7.68 -22.57
C ALA A 29 5.27 8.29 -22.75
N SER A 30 5.17 9.33 -23.57
CA SER A 30 3.91 9.87 -24.08
C SER A 30 3.23 8.79 -24.93
N SER A 31 2.30 8.03 -24.34
CA SER A 31 1.39 7.17 -25.09
C SER A 31 0.36 8.06 -25.79
N ASN A 32 0.47 8.16 -27.12
CA ASN A 32 -0.58 8.72 -27.97
C ASN A 32 -1.90 8.04 -27.63
N VAL A 33 -2.90 8.85 -27.29
CA VAL A 33 -4.28 8.41 -27.01
C VAL A 33 -4.87 7.90 -28.32
N ALA A 34 -4.85 6.58 -28.50
CA ALA A 34 -5.60 5.91 -29.55
C ALA A 34 -7.05 5.75 -29.08
N GLU A 35 -7.92 6.41 -29.83
CA GLU A 35 -9.38 6.26 -29.99
C GLU A 35 -10.07 5.18 -29.15
N ASP A 36 -10.93 5.68 -28.26
CA ASP A 36 -12.30 5.25 -27.94
C ASP A 36 -12.69 3.83 -28.44
N SER A 37 -12.10 2.80 -27.84
CA SER A 37 -12.71 1.47 -27.88
C SER A 37 -13.86 1.47 -26.86
N SER A 38 -15.08 1.67 -27.35
CA SER A 38 -16.33 1.38 -26.64
C SER A 38 -16.20 0.05 -25.89
N CYS A 39 -15.89 0.11 -24.60
CA CYS A 39 -15.84 -1.04 -23.72
C CYS A 39 -17.28 -1.45 -23.41
N LYS A 40 -17.87 -2.25 -24.30
CA LYS A 40 -19.04 -3.06 -23.95
C LYS A 40 -18.57 -4.16 -23.01
N ASP A 41 -18.45 -3.82 -21.73
CA ASP A 41 -18.12 -4.77 -20.67
C ASP A 41 -19.40 -5.46 -20.18
N ASP A 42 -20.06 -6.19 -21.09
CA ASP A 42 -21.25 -6.99 -20.80
C ASP A 42 -20.89 -8.41 -20.30
N LYS A 43 -19.77 -8.54 -19.59
CA LYS A 43 -19.53 -9.73 -18.77
C LYS A 43 -20.01 -9.43 -17.37
N LYS A 44 -21.32 -9.66 -17.13
CA LYS A 44 -21.84 -9.83 -15.76
C LYS A 44 -20.93 -10.81 -15.05
N HIS A 45 -20.08 -10.31 -14.17
CA HIS A 45 -19.20 -11.13 -13.36
C HIS A 45 -20.10 -12.06 -12.54
N LYS A 46 -20.09 -13.35 -12.88
CA LYS A 46 -20.82 -14.35 -12.10
C LYS A 46 -20.22 -14.33 -10.69
N GLU A 47 -21.02 -13.91 -9.73
CA GLU A 47 -20.66 -13.92 -8.32
C GLU A 47 -20.42 -15.36 -7.87
N ILE A 48 -19.31 -15.56 -7.15
CA ILE A 48 -18.89 -16.84 -6.63
C ILE A 48 -19.40 -16.92 -5.19
N TYR A 49 -20.35 -17.82 -4.94
CA TYR A 49 -20.96 -18.04 -3.62
C TYR A 49 -20.49 -19.35 -3.03
N VAL A 50 -20.48 -19.43 -1.70
CA VAL A 50 -20.28 -20.65 -0.92
C VAL A 50 -21.59 -20.99 -0.23
N ASN A 51 -21.99 -22.25 -0.26
CA ASN A 51 -23.23 -22.67 0.40
C ASN A 51 -23.02 -22.82 1.91
N ILE A 52 -24.07 -22.47 2.66
CA ILE A 52 -24.20 -22.76 4.09
C ILE A 52 -25.26 -23.84 4.21
N TYR A 53 -24.94 -24.90 4.92
CA TYR A 53 -25.73 -26.13 5.03
C TYR A 53 -26.37 -26.26 6.41
N ALA A 54 -27.52 -26.94 6.50
CA ALA A 54 -28.17 -27.22 7.77
C ALA A 54 -27.36 -28.19 8.66
N LYS A 55 -26.49 -29.00 8.06
CA LYS A 55 -25.66 -30.02 8.72
C LYS A 55 -24.29 -30.09 8.06
N ASN A 56 -23.33 -30.72 8.73
CA ASN A 56 -21.95 -30.94 8.27
C ASN A 56 -21.83 -32.03 7.17
N SER A 57 -22.64 -31.95 6.12
CA SER A 57 -22.63 -32.88 4.99
C SER A 57 -22.93 -32.15 3.68
N ASN A 58 -22.31 -32.60 2.59
CA ASN A 58 -22.56 -32.08 1.25
C ASN A 58 -23.98 -32.38 0.73
N ASP A 59 -24.62 -33.43 1.28
CA ASP A 59 -25.99 -33.82 0.93
C ASP A 59 -27.05 -33.10 1.79
N ALA A 60 -26.62 -32.25 2.71
CA ALA A 60 -27.52 -31.48 3.57
C ALA A 60 -28.21 -30.36 2.79
N GLU A 61 -29.36 -29.94 3.30
CA GLU A 61 -30.08 -28.80 2.75
C GLU A 61 -29.26 -27.51 2.87
N VAL A 62 -29.21 -26.73 1.79
CA VAL A 62 -28.57 -25.42 1.76
C VAL A 62 -29.52 -24.40 2.40
N VAL A 63 -29.15 -23.86 3.55
CA VAL A 63 -29.95 -22.89 4.31
C VAL A 63 -29.63 -21.45 3.94
N SER A 64 -28.43 -21.19 3.41
CA SER A 64 -28.00 -19.85 3.02
C SER A 64 -26.81 -19.91 2.06
N LYS A 65 -26.40 -18.76 1.53
CA LYS A 65 -25.19 -18.60 0.71
C LYS A 65 -24.37 -17.45 1.24
N LEU A 66 -23.06 -17.61 1.20
CA LEU A 66 -22.07 -16.64 1.63
C LEU A 66 -21.27 -16.17 0.43
N LEU A 67 -21.10 -14.86 0.28
CA LEU A 67 -20.18 -14.31 -0.71
C LEU A 67 -18.79 -14.15 -0.07
N PRO A 68 -17.74 -14.81 -0.60
CA PRO A 68 -16.39 -14.73 -0.04
C PRO A 68 -15.91 -13.28 0.06
N LYS A 69 -15.34 -12.91 1.21
CA LYS A 69 -14.81 -11.59 1.59
C LYS A 69 -15.79 -10.43 1.80
N SER A 70 -17.03 -10.49 1.33
CA SER A 70 -17.99 -9.38 1.57
C SER A 70 -18.88 -9.60 2.79
N ASP A 71 -19.18 -10.87 3.11
CA ASP A 71 -20.03 -11.19 4.26
C ASP A 71 -19.20 -11.31 5.54
N THR A 72 -19.06 -10.19 6.26
CA THR A 72 -18.45 -10.15 7.60
C THR A 72 -19.42 -10.56 8.71
N ASN A 73 -20.67 -10.85 8.35
CA ASN A 73 -21.77 -11.11 9.28
C ASN A 73 -21.76 -12.52 9.87
N TYR A 74 -20.79 -13.37 9.52
CA TYR A 74 -20.68 -14.73 10.04
C TYR A 74 -19.44 -14.89 10.91
N THR A 75 -19.60 -15.51 12.07
CA THR A 75 -18.50 -15.89 12.96
C THR A 75 -18.37 -17.40 13.03
N VAL A 76 -17.15 -17.92 12.98
CA VAL A 76 -16.88 -19.34 13.19
C VAL A 76 -17.03 -19.67 14.68
N PHE A 77 -17.90 -20.63 15.00
CA PHE A 77 -18.12 -21.11 16.35
C PHE A 77 -17.25 -22.33 16.67
N TYR A 78 -17.28 -23.33 15.79
CA TYR A 78 -16.59 -24.60 15.98
C TYR A 78 -16.22 -25.23 14.64
N CYS A 79 -15.11 -25.96 14.58
CA CYS A 79 -14.71 -26.71 13.39
C CYS A 79 -14.44 -28.17 13.75
N THR A 80 -14.94 -29.06 12.90
CA THR A 80 -14.66 -30.50 12.93
C THR A 80 -13.35 -30.81 12.21
N GLU A 81 -12.83 -32.02 12.41
CA GLU A 81 -11.63 -32.52 11.73
C GLU A 81 -11.81 -32.67 10.21
N ASN A 82 -13.06 -32.78 9.73
CA ASN A 82 -13.38 -32.99 8.31
C ASN A 82 -13.58 -31.68 7.53
N SER A 83 -12.91 -30.59 7.93
CA SER A 83 -12.98 -29.28 7.28
C SER A 83 -14.37 -28.60 7.33
N TRP A 84 -15.32 -29.12 8.11
CA TRP A 84 -16.62 -28.48 8.33
C TRP A 84 -16.60 -27.60 9.56
N CYS A 85 -17.05 -26.36 9.42
CA CYS A 85 -17.19 -25.42 10.51
C CYS A 85 -18.62 -24.99 10.70
N GLU A 86 -19.07 -24.96 11.94
CA GLU A 86 -20.30 -24.29 12.34
C GLU A 86 -20.03 -22.78 12.40
N ILE A 87 -20.90 -22.02 11.75
CA ILE A 87 -20.89 -20.57 11.70
C ILE A 87 -22.19 -20.02 12.25
N VAL A 88 -22.12 -18.86 12.89
CA VAL A 88 -23.27 -18.12 13.41
C VAL A 88 -23.40 -16.80 12.67
N ASN A 89 -24.60 -16.53 12.16
CA ASN A 89 -24.95 -15.23 11.61
C ASN A 89 -25.15 -14.23 12.77
N GLN A 90 -24.40 -13.14 12.78
CA GLN A 90 -24.41 -12.12 13.83
C GLN A 90 -25.69 -11.29 13.86
N GLU A 91 -26.42 -11.20 12.75
CA GLU A 91 -27.63 -10.37 12.65
C GLU A 91 -28.85 -11.05 13.28
N ASN A 92 -28.99 -12.37 13.11
CA ASN A 92 -30.17 -13.12 13.54
C ASN A 92 -29.85 -14.30 14.49
N GLY A 93 -28.58 -14.60 14.74
CA GLY A 93 -28.15 -15.70 15.61
C GLY A 93 -28.32 -17.09 15.00
N ASN A 94 -28.76 -17.20 13.74
CA ASN A 94 -28.93 -18.50 13.09
C ASN A 94 -27.58 -19.17 12.85
N THR A 95 -27.53 -20.48 13.07
CA THR A 95 -26.34 -21.28 12.82
C THR A 95 -26.45 -22.05 11.51
N GLY A 96 -25.30 -22.42 10.96
CA GLY A 96 -25.20 -23.26 9.79
C GLY A 96 -23.79 -23.81 9.65
N TRP A 97 -23.60 -24.69 8.68
CA TRP A 97 -22.34 -25.38 8.44
C TRP A 97 -21.73 -24.96 7.12
N ILE A 98 -20.44 -24.68 7.11
CA ILE A 98 -19.68 -24.34 5.91
C ILE A 98 -18.49 -25.28 5.78
N ASN A 99 -18.17 -25.67 4.55
CA ASN A 99 -16.97 -26.42 4.26
C ASN A 99 -15.81 -25.46 3.95
N MET A 100 -14.74 -25.54 4.73
CA MET A 100 -13.58 -24.65 4.61
C MET A 100 -12.79 -24.86 3.32
N GLU A 101 -12.81 -26.07 2.75
CA GLU A 101 -12.16 -26.33 1.47
C GLU A 101 -12.94 -25.70 0.31
N GLU A 102 -14.27 -25.75 0.36
CA GLU A 102 -15.13 -25.05 -0.61
C GLU A 102 -14.95 -23.53 -0.49
N LEU A 103 -14.88 -23.00 0.73
CA LEU A 103 -14.61 -21.59 0.97
C LEU A 103 -13.27 -21.18 0.38
N LYS A 104 -12.20 -21.94 0.64
CA LYS A 104 -10.86 -21.66 0.09
C LYS A 104 -10.85 -21.69 -1.44
N LYS A 105 -11.49 -22.69 -2.06
CA LYS A 105 -11.60 -22.78 -3.53
C LYS A 105 -12.38 -21.60 -4.11
N ALA A 106 -13.46 -21.18 -3.45
CA ALA A 106 -14.25 -20.03 -3.85
C ALA A 106 -13.45 -18.72 -3.73
N GLU A 107 -12.67 -18.55 -2.65
CA GLU A 107 -11.76 -17.43 -2.49
C GLU A 107 -10.69 -17.39 -3.59
N GLU A 108 -10.04 -18.51 -3.88
CA GLU A 108 -9.03 -18.60 -4.95
C GLU A 108 -9.64 -18.26 -6.32
N ALA A 109 -10.83 -18.77 -6.63
CA ALA A 109 -11.55 -18.45 -7.85
C ALA A 109 -11.94 -16.96 -7.93
N TYR A 110 -12.39 -16.37 -6.81
CA TYR A 110 -12.68 -14.95 -6.71
C TYR A 110 -11.43 -14.09 -6.93
N MET A 111 -10.31 -14.46 -6.30
CA MET A 111 -9.03 -13.78 -6.49
C MET A 111 -8.56 -13.83 -7.93
N LYS A 112 -8.73 -14.97 -8.61
CA LYS A 112 -8.36 -15.15 -10.02
C LYS A 112 -9.24 -14.31 -10.94
N GLN A 113 -10.55 -14.28 -10.71
CA GLN A 113 -11.48 -13.48 -11.51
C GLN A 113 -11.26 -11.97 -11.31
N ASN A 114 -10.96 -11.55 -10.07
CA ASN A 114 -10.83 -10.15 -9.69
C ASN A 114 -9.38 -9.67 -9.58
N GLN A 115 -8.41 -10.43 -10.11
CA GLN A 115 -6.99 -10.15 -9.97
C GLN A 115 -6.63 -8.72 -10.38
N LYS A 116 -7.21 -8.22 -11.49
CA LYS A 116 -7.01 -6.83 -11.95
C LYS A 116 -7.55 -5.80 -10.95
N LYS A 117 -8.78 -5.99 -10.48
CA LYS A 117 -9.43 -5.11 -9.48
C LYS A 117 -8.63 -5.08 -8.17
N ILE A 118 -8.17 -6.24 -7.71
CA ILE A 118 -7.37 -6.38 -6.50
C ILE A 118 -6.00 -5.73 -6.66
N MET A 119 -5.34 -5.92 -7.80
CA MET A 119 -4.08 -5.26 -8.10
C MET A 119 -4.23 -3.74 -8.11
N PHE A 120 -5.32 -3.23 -8.67
CA PHE A 120 -5.63 -1.80 -8.68
C PHE A 120 -5.88 -1.25 -7.27
N GLN A 121 -6.67 -1.95 -6.44
CA GLN A 121 -6.87 -1.57 -5.03
C GLN A 121 -5.56 -1.57 -4.25
N LYS A 122 -4.69 -2.56 -4.48
CA LYS A 122 -3.37 -2.62 -3.85
C LYS A 122 -2.48 -1.46 -4.29
N MET A 123 -2.54 -1.07 -5.56
CA MET A 123 -1.86 0.11 -6.09
C MET A 123 -2.34 1.40 -5.41
N ILE A 124 -3.65 1.61 -5.31
CA ILE A 124 -4.24 2.76 -4.59
C ILE A 124 -3.75 2.81 -3.13
N SER A 125 -3.78 1.67 -2.43
CA SER A 125 -3.29 1.60 -1.05
C SER A 125 -1.80 1.92 -0.95
N HIS A 126 -0.99 1.49 -1.91
CA HIS A 126 0.43 1.84 -1.96
C HIS A 126 0.66 3.33 -2.21
N MET A 127 -0.11 3.94 -3.13
CA MET A 127 -0.05 5.39 -3.37
C MET A 127 -0.40 6.17 -2.11
N HIS A 128 -1.50 5.83 -1.44
CA HIS A 128 -1.88 6.49 -0.19
C HIS A 128 -0.82 6.35 0.91
N SER A 129 -0.16 5.18 1.00
CA SER A 129 0.95 5.00 1.92
C SER A 129 2.19 5.82 1.53
N GLN A 130 2.42 6.06 0.24
CA GLN A 130 3.51 6.92 -0.23
C GLN A 130 3.22 8.39 0.06
N ASP A 131 1.98 8.85 -0.13
CA ASP A 131 1.56 10.22 0.19
C ASP A 131 1.83 10.54 1.67
N LYS A 132 1.49 9.63 2.59
CA LYS A 132 1.82 9.78 4.02
C LYS A 132 3.32 9.87 4.29
N ARG A 133 4.15 9.14 3.54
CA ARG A 133 5.62 9.23 3.69
C ARG A 133 6.14 10.55 3.15
N ILE A 134 5.58 11.07 2.06
CA ILE A 134 5.91 12.39 1.53
C ILE A 134 5.58 13.47 2.56
N GLU A 135 4.38 13.43 3.14
CA GLU A 135 3.98 14.37 4.21
C GLU A 135 4.95 14.31 5.41
N GLN A 136 5.32 13.11 5.85
CA GLN A 136 6.32 12.96 6.93
C GLN A 136 7.69 13.53 6.57
N LEU A 137 8.15 13.35 5.32
CA LEU A 137 9.39 13.92 4.84
C LEU A 137 9.34 15.44 4.78
N GLU A 138 8.22 16.02 4.34
CA GLU A 138 8.02 17.48 4.34
C GLU A 138 8.11 18.05 5.75
N ILE A 139 7.47 17.41 6.73
CA ILE A 139 7.56 17.81 8.15
C ILE A 139 9.01 17.73 8.65
N GLN A 140 9.73 16.66 8.32
CA GLN A 140 11.14 16.52 8.69
C GLN A 140 12.02 17.62 8.07
N ILE A 141 11.80 17.97 6.81
CA ILE A 141 12.53 19.06 6.13
C ILE A 141 12.28 20.38 6.84
N VAL A 142 11.02 20.70 7.17
CA VAL A 142 10.69 21.93 7.89
C VAL A 142 11.35 21.98 9.28
N ASN A 143 11.37 20.85 9.99
CA ASN A 143 12.04 20.77 11.29
C ASN A 143 13.56 20.95 11.17
N MET A 144 14.20 20.29 10.21
CA MET A 144 15.64 20.49 9.95
C MET A 144 15.97 21.94 9.56
N GLN A 145 15.11 22.59 8.76
CA GLN A 145 15.30 24.01 8.42
C GLN A 145 15.24 24.89 9.67
N LYS A 146 14.29 24.64 10.58
CA LYS A 146 14.21 25.37 11.86
C LYS A 146 15.44 25.14 12.72
N GLU A 147 15.91 23.90 12.82
CA GLU A 147 17.12 23.56 13.57
C GLU A 147 18.35 24.27 12.99
N LEU A 148 18.52 24.24 11.66
CA LEU A 148 19.61 24.96 10.98
C LEU A 148 19.57 26.46 11.27
N VAL A 149 18.41 27.09 11.18
CA VAL A 149 18.27 28.52 11.51
C VAL A 149 18.65 28.80 12.97
N SER A 150 18.23 27.95 13.90
CA SER A 150 18.56 28.10 15.32
C SER A 150 20.07 27.96 15.59
N ILE A 151 20.73 27.00 14.93
CA ILE A 151 22.17 26.78 15.03
C ILE A 151 22.93 27.99 14.47
N LEU A 152 22.52 28.50 13.31
CA LEU A 152 23.13 29.68 12.70
C LEU A 152 22.97 30.93 13.59
N GLN A 153 21.81 31.12 14.21
CA GLN A 153 21.60 32.21 15.17
C GLN A 153 22.50 32.07 16.41
N ALA A 154 22.62 30.86 16.96
CA ALA A 154 23.50 30.59 18.09
C ALA A 154 24.97 30.85 17.72
N GLN A 155 25.42 30.44 16.54
CA GLN A 155 26.76 30.72 16.03
C GLN A 155 26.99 32.23 15.87
N GLN A 156 26.04 32.97 15.30
CA GLN A 156 26.15 34.43 15.17
C GLN A 156 26.28 35.13 16.53
N GLN A 157 25.51 34.69 17.53
CA GLN A 157 25.62 35.22 18.89
C GLN A 157 27.00 34.93 19.52
N GLN A 158 27.54 33.72 19.32
CA GLN A 158 28.89 33.40 19.79
C GLN A 158 29.96 34.25 19.10
N ILE A 159 29.87 34.45 17.77
CA ILE A 159 30.77 35.32 17.02
C ILE A 159 30.71 36.75 17.58
N ASN A 160 29.51 37.29 17.83
CA ASN A 160 29.34 38.63 18.38
C ASN A 160 29.93 38.78 19.80
N ARG A 161 29.81 37.76 20.65
CA ARG A 161 30.44 37.77 21.98
C ARG A 161 31.96 37.71 21.90
N LEU A 162 32.50 36.89 20.98
CA LEU A 162 33.94 36.77 20.77
C LEU A 162 34.55 38.04 20.15
N SER A 163 33.81 38.74 19.28
CA SER A 163 34.28 40.00 18.70
C SER A 163 34.28 41.15 19.72
N GLN A 164 33.35 41.16 20.67
CA GLN A 164 33.30 42.15 21.75
C GLN A 164 34.37 41.91 22.83
N GLY A 165 34.75 40.67 23.11
CA GLY A 165 35.81 40.34 24.08
C GLY A 165 37.25 40.52 23.59
N ARG A 166 37.46 41.05 22.38
CA ARG A 166 38.77 41.28 21.76
C ARG A 166 39.26 42.73 21.85
N TYR A 167 38.52 43.58 22.57
CA TYR A 167 38.90 44.94 22.99
C TYR A 167 39.23 44.94 24.47
#